data_AF-A0A7J7P5T4-F1
#
_entry.id   AF-A0A7J7P5T4-F1
#
_cell.length_a   1.000
_cell.length_b   1.000
_cell.length_c   1.000
_cell.angle_alpha   90.00
_cell.angle_beta   90.00
_cell.angle_gamma   90.00
#
_symmetry.space_group_name_H-M   'P 1'
#
loop_
_entity.id
_entity.type
_entity.pdbx_description
1 polymer ?
#
loop_
_entity_poly.entity_id
_entity_poly.type
_entity_poly.pdbx_seq_one_letter_code
_entity_poly.pdbx_strand_id
1 'polypeptide(L)'
;MMEIVCKIMKGIKALETYDKEGRINKSVGLHMLGPSIGRHMDGKYAAICLEELRPYVGDFVANDPQRRLAFLKSRLPTGECPYGFLGFLVNMIDLESINLSCLTINCHGLREALFYSLFSRVQVYKTRSEIQLALPCISEGALSLNGEMVRSNGVLALGNR
;
A
#
# COMPACT_ATOMS: atom_id res chain seq x y z
N MET A 1 11.03 1.16 -1.58
CA MET A 1 9.71 1.57 -2.11
C MET A 1 9.77 3.08 -2.17
N MET A 2 9.82 3.64 -3.38
CA MET A 2 9.97 5.07 -3.63
C MET A 2 8.98 5.47 -4.73
N GLU A 3 7.81 5.92 -4.30
CA GLU A 3 6.72 6.36 -5.15
C GLU A 3 6.37 7.81 -4.82
N ILE A 4 6.01 8.57 -5.85
CA ILE A 4 5.55 9.94 -5.70
C ILE A 4 4.03 9.91 -5.56
N VAL A 5 3.51 10.36 -4.42
CA VAL A 5 2.06 10.40 -4.17
C VAL A 5 1.52 11.79 -4.48
N CYS A 6 0.59 11.87 -5.42
CA CYS A 6 -0.14 13.09 -5.78
C CYS A 6 -1.59 13.00 -5.31
N LYS A 7 -2.14 14.11 -4.82
CA LYS A 7 -3.55 14.16 -4.39
C LYS A 7 -4.52 13.98 -5.55
N ILE A 8 -4.25 14.61 -6.69
CA ILE A 8 -5.14 14.67 -7.86
C ILE A 8 -4.39 14.35 -9.15
N MET A 9 -5.12 13.98 -10.20
CA MET A 9 -4.54 13.55 -11.48
C MET A 9 -3.73 14.67 -12.16
N LYS A 10 -4.13 15.93 -11.97
CA LYS A 10 -3.36 17.10 -12.45
C LYS A 10 -1.94 17.14 -11.88
N GLY A 11 -1.75 16.66 -10.65
CA GLY A 11 -0.43 16.56 -10.01
C GLY A 11 0.48 15.60 -10.78
N ILE A 12 -0.02 14.40 -11.11
CA ILE A 12 0.74 13.42 -11.92
C ILE A 12 1.09 14.00 -13.29
N LYS A 13 0.12 14.61 -13.98
CA LYS A 13 0.32 15.23 -15.30
C LYS A 13 1.34 16.39 -15.27
N ALA A 14 1.60 16.98 -14.11
CA ALA A 14 2.61 18.02 -13.95
C ALA A 14 4.02 17.44 -13.69
N LEU A 15 4.14 16.17 -13.27
CA LEU A 15 5.43 15.53 -13.04
C LEU A 15 6.16 15.25 -14.37
N GLU A 16 5.41 14.81 -15.38
CA GLU A 16 5.93 14.43 -16.69
C GLU A 16 4.92 14.76 -17.79
N THR A 17 5.43 15.28 -18.91
CA THR A 17 4.63 15.55 -20.12
C THR A 17 5.32 14.97 -21.34
N TYR A 18 4.57 14.82 -22.43
CA TYR A 18 5.05 14.23 -23.67
C TYR A 18 4.88 15.20 -24.83
N ASP A 19 5.81 15.16 -25.80
CA ASP A 19 5.67 15.87 -27.07
C ASP A 19 4.68 15.17 -28.02
N LYS A 20 4.49 15.73 -29.22
CA LYS A 20 3.55 15.19 -30.21
C LYS A 20 3.98 13.82 -30.73
N GLU A 21 5.25 13.52 -30.62
CA GLU A 21 5.90 12.26 -31.00
C GLU A 21 5.87 11.23 -29.86
N GLY A 22 5.30 11.57 -28.70
CA GLY A 22 5.19 10.69 -27.54
C GLY A 22 6.49 10.53 -26.75
N ARG A 23 7.46 11.43 -26.92
CA ARG A 23 8.73 11.43 -26.16
C ARG A 23 8.59 12.30 -24.92
N ILE A 24 9.32 11.94 -23.87
CA ILE A 24 9.33 12.70 -22.62
C ILE A 24 9.88 14.10 -22.88
N ASN A 25 9.10 15.11 -22.50
CA ASN A 25 9.52 16.48 -22.54
C ASN A 25 10.43 16.80 -21.34
N LYS A 26 11.73 16.93 -21.61
CA LYS A 26 12.76 17.21 -20.59
C LYS A 26 12.73 18.65 -20.05
N SER A 27 11.92 19.53 -20.64
CA SER A 27 11.80 20.92 -20.21
C SER A 27 10.59 21.16 -19.30
N VAL A 28 10.05 20.14 -18.63
CA VAL A 28 8.89 20.29 -17.73
C VAL A 28 9.06 19.42 -16.48
N GLY A 29 8.43 19.83 -15.39
CA GLY A 29 8.23 19.00 -14.21
C GLY A 29 9.54 18.51 -13.58
N LEU A 30 9.56 17.22 -13.25
CA LEU A 30 10.69 16.57 -12.60
C LEU A 30 11.93 16.52 -13.52
N HIS A 31 11.73 16.32 -14.82
CA HIS A 31 12.83 16.25 -15.79
C HIS A 31 13.55 17.58 -16.00
N MET A 32 12.88 18.72 -15.74
CA MET A 32 13.55 20.03 -15.69
C MET A 32 14.19 20.28 -14.31
N LEU A 33 13.47 19.98 -13.23
CA LEU A 33 13.91 20.32 -11.87
C LEU A 33 15.15 19.54 -11.43
N GLY A 34 15.22 18.24 -11.75
CA GLY A 34 16.35 17.41 -11.36
C GLY A 34 17.69 17.95 -11.87
N PRO A 35 17.86 18.14 -13.18
CA PRO A 35 19.08 18.70 -13.75
C PRO A 35 19.44 20.10 -13.22
N SER A 36 18.45 20.96 -12.93
CA SER A 36 18.73 22.31 -12.41
C SER A 36 19.38 22.32 -11.02
N ILE A 37 19.23 21.22 -10.27
CA ILE A 37 19.90 20.98 -8.98
C ILE A 37 21.02 19.93 -9.07
N GLY A 38 21.45 19.57 -10.28
CA GLY A 38 22.52 18.58 -10.52
C GLY A 38 22.13 17.13 -10.23
N ARG A 39 20.84 16.81 -10.16
CA ARG A 39 20.31 15.45 -9.92
C ARG A 39 19.45 14.98 -11.08
N HIS A 40 20.07 14.32 -12.05
CA HIS A 40 19.35 13.76 -13.18
C HIS A 40 18.42 12.62 -12.75
N MET A 41 17.24 12.54 -13.37
CA MET A 41 16.27 11.47 -13.18
C MET A 41 16.14 10.67 -14.48
N ASP A 42 17.08 9.75 -14.69
CA ASP A 42 17.12 8.92 -15.90
C ASP A 42 16.41 7.56 -15.71
N GLY A 43 15.94 7.26 -14.50
CA GLY A 43 15.25 6.03 -14.14
C GLY A 43 13.73 6.16 -14.17
N LYS A 44 13.03 5.02 -14.33
CA LYS A 44 11.58 4.96 -14.13
C LYS A 44 11.25 5.20 -12.66
N TYR A 45 10.21 5.97 -12.41
CA TYR A 45 9.60 6.13 -11.09
C TYR A 45 8.10 5.83 -11.19
N ALA A 46 7.52 5.40 -10.07
CA ALA A 46 6.09 5.21 -9.96
C ALA A 46 5.46 6.43 -9.30
N ALA A 47 4.28 6.83 -9.79
CA ALA A 47 3.47 7.87 -9.20
C ALA A 47 2.06 7.32 -8.89
N ILE A 48 1.52 7.69 -7.73
CA ILE A 48 0.22 7.25 -7.25
C ILE A 48 -0.70 8.46 -7.15
N CYS A 49 -1.91 8.37 -7.71
CA CYS A 49 -2.92 9.42 -7.59
C CYS A 49 -3.97 9.00 -6.55
N LEU A 50 -4.06 9.72 -5.43
CA LEU A 50 -5.01 9.39 -4.36
C LEU A 50 -6.48 9.47 -4.82
N GLU A 51 -6.81 10.41 -5.71
CA GLU A 51 -8.15 10.58 -6.28
C GLU A 51 -8.62 9.37 -7.10
N GLU A 52 -7.69 8.68 -7.76
CA GLU A 52 -7.98 7.51 -8.61
C GLU A 52 -7.92 6.18 -7.86
N LEU A 53 -7.47 6.18 -6.60
CA LEU A 53 -7.46 4.96 -5.79
C LEU A 53 -8.88 4.59 -5.40
N ARG A 54 -9.18 3.29 -5.48
CA ARG A 54 -10.42 2.74 -4.90
C ARG A 54 -10.22 2.59 -3.40
N PRO A 55 -10.91 3.39 -2.57
CA PRO A 55 -10.77 3.32 -1.12
C PRO A 55 -11.41 2.04 -0.58
N TYR A 56 -11.01 1.67 0.63
CA TYR A 56 -11.73 0.69 1.43
C TYR A 56 -13.13 1.21 1.80
N VAL A 57 -14.14 0.38 1.55
CA VAL A 57 -15.56 0.72 1.73
C VAL A 57 -16.21 0.06 2.95
N GLY A 58 -15.44 -0.64 3.78
CA GLY A 58 -15.97 -1.26 5.00
C GLY A 58 -15.81 -0.38 6.24
N ASP A 59 -16.14 -0.95 7.39
CA ASP A 59 -16.16 -0.22 8.66
C ASP A 59 -14.77 0.02 9.25
N PHE A 60 -14.70 0.98 10.17
CA PHE A 60 -13.54 1.27 10.98
C PHE A 60 -13.72 0.73 12.41
N VAL A 61 -12.61 0.48 13.10
CA VAL A 61 -12.64 0.10 14.52
C VAL A 61 -13.21 1.26 15.32
N ALA A 62 -14.29 1.01 16.07
CA ALA A 62 -14.98 2.04 16.84
C ALA A 62 -14.06 2.67 17.90
N ASN A 63 -14.10 4.00 18.00
CA ASN A 63 -13.33 4.80 18.96
C ASN A 63 -11.79 4.60 18.88
N ASP A 64 -11.27 4.12 17.73
CA ASP A 64 -9.84 3.98 17.54
C ASP A 64 -9.22 5.31 17.08
N PRO A 65 -8.32 5.95 17.86
CA PRO A 65 -7.68 7.20 17.48
C PRO A 65 -6.78 7.07 16.25
N GLN A 66 -6.33 5.86 15.91
CA GLN A 66 -5.57 5.57 14.69
C GLN A 66 -6.46 5.22 13.49
N ARG A 67 -7.79 5.24 13.68
CA ARG A 67 -8.81 5.00 12.64
C ARG A 67 -8.51 3.73 11.84
N ARG A 68 -8.20 2.63 12.54
CA ARG A 68 -7.87 1.34 11.92
C ARG A 68 -9.07 0.72 11.21
N LEU A 69 -8.82 -0.07 10.17
CA LEU A 69 -9.86 -0.71 9.36
C LEU A 69 -10.41 -1.94 10.10
N ALA A 70 -11.73 -2.10 10.16
CA ALA A 70 -12.38 -3.22 10.82
C ALA A 70 -12.47 -4.44 9.88
N PHE A 71 -11.36 -5.15 9.74
CA PHE A 71 -11.36 -6.40 8.98
C PHE A 71 -11.92 -7.58 9.77
N LEU A 72 -12.65 -8.43 9.05
CA LEU A 72 -12.96 -9.78 9.54
C LEU A 72 -11.67 -10.59 9.62
N LYS A 73 -11.36 -11.09 10.83
CA LYS A 73 -10.24 -11.99 11.03
C LYS A 73 -10.49 -13.30 10.30
N SER A 74 -9.47 -13.79 9.58
CA SER A 74 -9.49 -15.12 8.99
C SER A 74 -9.70 -16.17 10.07
N ARG A 75 -10.48 -17.20 9.75
CA ARG A 75 -10.75 -18.34 10.62
C ARG A 75 -10.39 -19.63 9.90
N LEU A 76 -9.81 -20.57 10.64
CA LEU A 76 -9.65 -21.95 10.23
C LEU A 76 -11.03 -22.61 10.03
N PRO A 77 -11.13 -23.74 9.33
CA PRO A 77 -12.37 -24.51 9.24
C PRO A 77 -12.98 -24.87 10.60
N THR A 78 -12.14 -24.94 11.64
CA THR A 78 -12.55 -25.15 13.04
C THR A 78 -13.21 -23.91 13.69
N GLY A 79 -13.19 -22.76 13.02
CA GLY A 79 -13.69 -21.47 13.53
C GLY A 79 -12.66 -20.68 14.34
N GLU A 80 -11.51 -21.26 14.67
CA GLU A 80 -10.44 -20.61 15.41
C GLU A 80 -9.62 -19.66 14.53
N CYS A 81 -9.01 -18.64 15.15
CA CYS A 81 -8.05 -17.78 14.45
C CYS A 81 -6.76 -18.58 14.18
N PRO A 82 -6.15 -18.48 12.99
CA PRO A 82 -4.87 -19.12 12.72
C PRO A 82 -3.82 -18.76 13.78
N TYR A 83 -3.08 -19.76 14.24
CA TYR A 83 -2.03 -19.57 15.24
C TYR A 83 -0.95 -18.62 14.70
N GLY A 84 -0.43 -17.75 15.56
CA GLY A 84 0.61 -16.79 15.18
C GLY A 84 0.13 -15.55 14.42
N PHE A 85 -1.17 -15.42 14.10
CA PHE A 85 -1.72 -14.21 13.48
C PHE A 85 -1.59 -12.99 14.41
N LEU A 86 -0.93 -11.95 13.93
CA LEU A 86 -0.66 -10.72 14.68
C LEU A 86 -1.58 -9.56 14.28
N GLY A 87 -2.13 -9.60 13.07
CA GLY A 87 -2.99 -8.55 12.54
C GLY A 87 -2.83 -8.33 11.05
N PHE A 88 -3.49 -7.29 10.54
CA PHE A 88 -3.36 -6.85 9.15
C PHE A 88 -2.30 -5.76 9.04
N LEU A 89 -1.45 -5.84 8.01
CA LEU A 89 -0.31 -4.94 7.82
C LEU A 89 -0.73 -3.47 7.76
N VAL A 90 -1.80 -3.16 7.03
CA VAL A 90 -2.35 -1.79 6.91
C VAL A 90 -2.76 -1.19 8.27
N ASN A 91 -3.10 -2.02 9.27
CA ASN A 91 -3.46 -1.58 10.62
C ASN A 91 -2.25 -1.44 11.56
N MET A 92 -1.08 -1.94 11.16
CA MET A 92 0.17 -1.83 11.92
C MET A 92 0.94 -0.54 11.62
N ILE A 93 0.51 0.22 10.61
CA ILE A 93 1.10 1.51 10.27
C ILE A 93 0.43 2.57 11.15
N ASP A 94 1.24 3.28 11.94
CA ASP A 94 0.77 4.45 12.67
C ASP A 94 0.86 5.68 11.78
N LEU A 95 -0.20 6.50 11.81
CA LEU A 95 -0.32 7.70 11.02
C LEU A 95 -0.43 8.92 11.92
N GLU A 96 0.16 10.02 11.45
CA GLU A 96 -0.09 11.34 12.03
C GLU A 96 -1.56 11.72 11.86
N SER A 97 -2.09 12.48 12.82
CA SER A 97 -3.51 12.84 12.86
C SER A 97 -4.00 13.57 11.61
N ILE A 98 -3.15 14.40 11.01
CA ILE A 98 -3.45 15.12 9.75
C ILE A 98 -3.69 14.17 8.57
N ASN A 99 -3.16 12.95 8.64
CA ASN A 99 -3.25 11.96 7.57
C ASN A 99 -4.38 10.95 7.76
N LEU A 100 -5.11 11.03 8.88
CA LEU A 100 -6.15 10.07 9.22
C LEU A 100 -7.48 10.30 8.50
N SER A 101 -7.80 11.52 8.06
CA SER A 101 -9.08 11.84 7.43
C SER A 101 -8.99 13.02 6.48
N CYS A 102 -9.96 13.14 5.57
CA CYS A 102 -10.19 14.32 4.74
C CYS A 102 -9.00 14.80 3.88
N LEU A 103 -8.19 13.87 3.35
CA LEU A 103 -7.06 14.19 2.47
C LEU A 103 -7.40 14.17 0.97
N THR A 104 -8.40 13.38 0.59
CA THR A 104 -8.91 13.29 -0.78
C THR A 104 -10.14 14.17 -0.96
N ILE A 105 -10.52 14.43 -2.21
CA ILE A 105 -11.75 15.20 -2.53
C ILE A 105 -12.99 14.53 -1.94
N ASN A 106 -12.99 13.19 -1.85
CA ASN A 106 -14.07 12.39 -1.25
C ASN A 106 -13.88 12.17 0.26
N CYS A 107 -13.08 13.00 0.92
CA CYS A 107 -12.84 12.99 2.36
C CYS A 107 -12.19 11.73 2.97
N HIS A 108 -11.53 10.89 2.17
CA HIS A 108 -10.74 9.76 2.66
C HIS A 108 -9.38 10.19 3.23
N GLY A 109 -8.89 9.48 4.25
CA GLY A 109 -7.52 9.51 4.78
C GLY A 109 -6.58 8.52 4.08
N LEU A 110 -5.30 8.49 4.50
CA LEU A 110 -4.30 7.64 3.85
C LEU A 110 -4.49 6.14 4.11
N ARG A 111 -5.06 5.76 5.26
CA ARG A 111 -5.18 4.34 5.62
C ARG A 111 -6.13 3.61 4.68
N GLU A 112 -7.33 4.14 4.52
CA GLU A 112 -8.37 3.55 3.68
C GLU A 112 -8.14 3.75 2.18
N ALA A 113 -7.34 4.74 1.77
CA ALA A 113 -7.01 4.98 0.36
C ALA A 113 -5.64 4.37 -0.01
N LEU A 114 -4.55 5.03 0.35
CA LEU A 114 -3.19 4.69 -0.07
C LEU A 114 -2.75 3.33 0.47
N PHE A 115 -2.74 3.17 1.79
CA PHE A 115 -2.17 1.98 2.41
C PHE A 115 -3.02 0.74 2.18
N TYR A 116 -4.35 0.91 2.09
CA TYR A 116 -5.22 -0.18 1.63
C TYR A 116 -4.93 -0.57 0.18
N SER A 117 -4.68 0.37 -0.73
CA SER A 117 -4.32 0.02 -2.11
C SER A 117 -2.97 -0.69 -2.21
N LEU A 118 -2.01 -0.40 -1.33
CA LEU A 118 -0.68 -1.01 -1.33
C LEU A 118 -0.65 -2.39 -0.67
N PHE A 119 -1.37 -2.53 0.45
CA PHE A 119 -1.26 -3.71 1.32
C PHE A 119 -2.55 -4.51 1.42
N SER A 120 -3.67 -4.02 0.88
CA SER A 120 -4.96 -4.71 0.88
C SER A 120 -5.26 -5.35 2.25
N ARG A 121 -5.47 -6.67 2.27
CA ARG A 121 -5.65 -7.48 3.49
C ARG A 121 -4.45 -8.37 3.79
N VAL A 122 -3.24 -7.92 3.49
CA VAL A 122 -2.00 -8.66 3.82
C VAL A 122 -1.94 -8.88 5.33
N GLN A 123 -1.80 -10.15 5.71
CA GLN A 123 -1.76 -10.60 7.10
C GLN A 123 -0.32 -10.67 7.60
N VAL A 124 -0.12 -10.47 8.90
CA VAL A 124 1.20 -10.58 9.53
C VAL A 124 1.18 -11.70 10.56
N TYR A 125 2.18 -12.56 10.49
CA TYR A 125 2.37 -13.72 11.34
C TYR A 125 3.72 -13.66 12.07
N LYS A 126 3.86 -14.38 13.18
CA LYS A 126 5.11 -14.42 13.93
C LYS A 126 6.20 -15.22 13.20
N THR A 127 5.84 -16.36 12.60
CA THR A 127 6.80 -17.28 11.96
C THR A 127 6.33 -17.78 10.60
N ARG A 128 7.29 -18.29 9.82
CA ARG A 128 7.07 -19.00 8.55
C ARG A 128 6.10 -20.18 8.69
N SER A 129 6.32 -21.05 9.68
CA SER A 129 5.53 -22.28 9.83
C SER A 129 4.06 -21.97 10.11
N GLU A 130 3.79 -20.89 10.84
CA GLU A 130 2.43 -20.42 11.11
C GLU A 130 1.72 -19.94 9.83
N ILE A 131 2.44 -19.27 8.91
CA ILE A 131 1.89 -18.93 7.59
C ILE A 131 1.51 -20.18 6.83
N GLN A 132 2.38 -21.20 6.82
CA GLN A 132 2.12 -22.45 6.09
C GLN A 132 0.83 -23.14 6.57
N LEU A 133 0.61 -23.16 7.89
CA LEU A 133 -0.62 -23.70 8.49
C LEU A 133 -1.85 -22.83 8.18
N ALA A 134 -1.66 -21.53 8.02
CA ALA A 134 -2.72 -20.57 7.75
C ALA A 134 -3.03 -20.36 6.26
N LEU A 135 -2.26 -20.95 5.34
CA LEU A 135 -2.40 -20.77 3.88
C LEU A 135 -3.85 -20.90 3.36
N PRO A 136 -4.65 -21.89 3.81
CA PRO A 136 -6.04 -22.02 3.35
C PRO A 136 -6.94 -20.83 3.72
N CYS A 137 -6.54 -20.02 4.70
CA CYS A 137 -7.31 -18.92 5.26
C CYS A 137 -6.79 -17.53 4.85
N ILE A 138 -5.68 -17.49 4.10
CA ILE A 138 -5.10 -16.26 3.56
C ILE A 138 -5.73 -16.00 2.19
N SER A 139 -6.16 -14.76 1.95
CA SER A 139 -6.83 -14.38 0.69
C SER A 139 -5.94 -13.54 -0.23
N GLU A 140 -5.26 -12.54 0.33
CA GLU A 140 -4.51 -11.53 -0.45
C GLU A 140 -3.00 -11.73 -0.35
N GLY A 141 -2.50 -12.10 0.84
CA GLY A 141 -1.07 -12.30 1.09
C GLY A 141 -0.76 -12.36 2.58
N ALA A 142 0.47 -12.76 2.91
CA ALA A 142 0.94 -12.85 4.27
C ALA A 142 2.45 -12.58 4.40
N LEU A 143 2.86 -12.05 5.54
CA LEU A 143 4.25 -11.80 5.91
C LEU A 143 4.54 -12.41 7.27
N SER A 144 5.74 -12.95 7.46
CA SER A 144 6.20 -13.34 8.79
C SER A 144 7.28 -12.41 9.30
N LEU A 145 7.38 -12.27 10.62
CA LEU A 145 8.46 -11.48 11.24
C LEU A 145 9.85 -12.06 10.95
N ASN A 146 9.96 -13.37 10.68
CA ASN A 146 11.21 -14.01 10.26
C ASN A 146 11.49 -13.94 8.74
N GLY A 147 10.68 -13.20 7.97
CA GLY A 147 11.00 -12.79 6.60
C GLY A 147 10.36 -13.58 5.46
N GLU A 148 9.45 -14.53 5.74
CA GLU A 148 8.64 -15.19 4.70
C GLU A 148 7.65 -14.18 4.11
N MET A 149 7.41 -14.28 2.80
CA MET A 149 6.39 -13.50 2.11
C MET A 149 5.59 -14.37 1.15
N VAL A 150 4.27 -14.38 1.37
CA VAL A 150 3.26 -14.92 0.45
C VAL A 150 2.63 -13.73 -0.24
N ARG A 151 2.83 -13.60 -1.56
CA ARG A 151 2.34 -12.44 -2.32
C ARG A 151 0.87 -12.56 -2.67
N SER A 152 0.42 -13.76 -2.92
CA SER A 152 -0.97 -14.13 -3.21
C SER A 152 -1.10 -15.65 -3.14
N ASN A 153 -2.32 -16.17 -3.28
CA ASN A 153 -2.56 -17.61 -3.27
C ASN A 153 -1.72 -18.31 -4.35
N GLY A 154 -0.86 -19.22 -3.91
CA GLY A 154 0.06 -19.97 -4.78
C GLY A 154 1.34 -19.24 -5.18
N VAL A 155 1.57 -17.99 -4.73
CA VAL A 155 2.76 -17.21 -5.09
C VAL A 155 3.60 -16.93 -3.84
N LEU A 156 4.70 -17.67 -3.70
CA LEU A 156 5.65 -17.58 -2.59
C LEU A 156 6.93 -16.85 -3.02
N ALA A 157 7.45 -15.98 -2.17
CA ALA A 157 8.79 -15.41 -2.34
C ALA A 157 9.81 -16.31 -1.62
N LEU A 158 10.75 -16.86 -2.38
CA LEU A 158 11.82 -17.74 -1.87
C LEU A 158 13.19 -17.11 -2.15
N GLY A 159 14.20 -17.52 -1.38
CA GLY A 159 15.59 -17.05 -1.52
C GLY A 159 16.02 -16.16 -0.37
N ASN A 160 17.29 -15.71 -0.43
CA ASN A 160 17.85 -14.81 0.56
C ASN A 160 17.29 -13.39 0.37
N ARG A 161 17.15 -12.68 1.49
CA ARG A 161 16.67 -11.30 1.54
C ARG A 161 17.81 -10.30 1.34
#